data_AF-A0A3M7MPA0-F1
#
_entry.id   AF-A0A3M7MPA0-F1
#
_cell.length_a   1.000
_cell.length_b   1.000
_cell.length_c   1.000
_cell.angle_alpha   90.00
_cell.angle_beta   90.00
_cell.angle_gamma   90.00
#
_symmetry.space_group_name_H-M   'P 1'
#
loop_
_entity.id
_entity.type
_entity.pdbx_description
1 polymer ?
#
loop_
_entity_poly.entity_id
_entity_poly.type
_entity_poly.pdbx_seq_one_letter_code
_entity_poly.pdbx_strand_id
1 'polypeptide(L)'
;MAMAQLPTSTTPRANPQDLRNPLPLSSKQEAEVRDIYHRKVRALCAPEIAAFAACARGRSFSLAWACKAEQLAMNSCMMMHAREKRLQDEAREEWYAGIIERRRKVKEDLEAVEKRRQQVIDLIRKQEEKEKAEAEILRLQREQKAKKS
;
A
#
# COMPACT_ATOMS: atom_id res chain seq x y z
N MET A 1 -41.84 8.54 -35.25
CA MET A 1 -40.64 8.92 -34.50
C MET A 1 -40.24 7.73 -33.63
N ALA A 2 -39.26 6.94 -34.05
CA ALA A 2 -38.76 5.80 -33.29
C ALA A 2 -37.31 6.12 -32.88
N MET A 3 -37.06 6.22 -31.58
CA MET A 3 -35.73 6.45 -31.03
C MET A 3 -35.00 5.11 -30.94
N ALA A 4 -33.97 4.94 -31.77
CA ALA A 4 -33.06 3.81 -31.71
C ALA A 4 -32.18 3.94 -30.46
N GLN A 5 -32.29 2.97 -29.55
CA GLN A 5 -31.39 2.83 -28.41
C GLN A 5 -30.04 2.27 -28.91
N LEU A 6 -28.95 2.96 -28.58
CA LEU A 6 -27.58 2.47 -28.82
C LEU A 6 -27.25 1.34 -27.84
N PRO A 7 -26.54 0.27 -28.27
CA PRO A 7 -26.09 -0.77 -27.36
C PRO A 7 -25.01 -0.21 -26.43
N THR A 8 -25.23 -0.35 -25.12
CA THR A 8 -24.19 -0.18 -24.09
C THR A 8 -23.00 -1.08 -24.42
N SER A 9 -21.87 -0.46 -24.74
CA SER A 9 -20.60 -1.16 -24.95
C SER A 9 -20.17 -1.81 -23.63
N THR A 10 -20.33 -3.13 -23.53
CA THR A 10 -19.65 -3.95 -22.53
C THR A 10 -18.16 -3.88 -22.81
N THR A 11 -17.45 -2.95 -22.18
CA THR A 11 -15.98 -2.96 -22.18
C THR A 11 -15.52 -4.29 -21.56
N PRO A 12 -14.75 -5.13 -22.25
CA PRO A 12 -14.13 -6.28 -21.64
C PRO A 12 -13.30 -5.80 -20.46
N ARG A 13 -13.49 -6.40 -19.28
CA ARG A 13 -12.71 -6.11 -18.08
C ARG A 13 -11.27 -6.56 -18.36
N ALA A 14 -10.46 -5.68 -18.94
CA ALA A 14 -9.07 -5.96 -19.24
C ALA A 14 -8.39 -6.42 -17.95
N ASN A 15 -7.72 -7.57 -18.01
CA ASN A 15 -6.95 -8.06 -16.88
C ASN A 15 -5.86 -7.02 -16.60
N PRO A 16 -5.81 -6.40 -15.40
CA PRO A 16 -4.80 -5.39 -15.09
C PRO A 16 -3.36 -5.90 -15.21
N GLN A 17 -3.18 -7.23 -15.26
CA GLN A 17 -1.90 -7.91 -15.40
C GLN A 17 -1.51 -8.23 -16.87
N ASP A 18 -2.25 -7.73 -17.87
CA ASP A 18 -1.87 -7.96 -19.27
C ASP A 18 -0.71 -7.02 -19.69
N LEU A 19 0.50 -7.57 -19.79
CA LEU A 19 1.72 -6.84 -20.19
C LEU A 19 1.73 -6.46 -21.68
N ARG A 20 0.87 -7.09 -22.50
CA ARG A 20 0.83 -6.86 -23.95
C ARG A 20 0.06 -5.59 -24.29
N ASN A 21 -0.90 -5.22 -23.44
CA ASN A 21 -1.65 -3.97 -23.51
C ASN A 21 -1.98 -3.50 -22.08
N PRO A 22 -1.02 -2.88 -21.37
CA PRO A 22 -1.22 -2.51 -19.98
C PRO A 22 -2.26 -1.38 -19.88
N LEU A 23 -3.15 -1.48 -18.89
CA LEU A 23 -4.05 -0.38 -18.55
C LEU A 23 -3.24 0.90 -18.26
N PRO A 24 -3.68 2.07 -18.76
CA PRO A 24 -3.03 3.33 -18.44
C PRO A 24 -3.15 3.58 -16.94
N LEU A 25 -2.00 3.76 -16.29
CA LEU A 25 -1.93 4.08 -14.87
C LEU A 25 -2.06 5.59 -14.70
N SER A 26 -2.59 6.04 -13.56
CA SER A 26 -2.53 7.46 -13.21
C SER A 26 -1.08 7.90 -13.00
N SER A 27 -0.79 9.18 -13.21
CA SER A 27 0.58 9.72 -13.11
C SER A 27 1.28 9.42 -11.77
N LYS A 28 0.51 9.35 -10.68
CA LYS A 28 1.04 8.96 -9.36
C LYS A 28 1.46 7.49 -9.32
N GLN A 29 0.66 6.60 -9.88
CA GLN A 29 0.96 5.18 -9.96
C GLN A 29 2.16 4.93 -10.88
N GLU A 30 2.27 5.65 -11.99
CA GLU A 30 3.44 5.58 -12.86
C GLU A 30 4.72 6.05 -12.17
N ALA A 31 4.65 7.05 -11.30
CA ALA A 31 5.79 7.46 -10.48
C ALA A 31 6.23 6.32 -9.53
N GLU A 32 5.29 5.64 -8.87
CA GLU A 32 5.59 4.49 -8.01
C GLU A 32 6.24 3.33 -8.79
N VAL A 33 5.74 3.05 -10.00
CA VAL A 33 6.34 2.04 -10.90
C VAL A 33 7.75 2.46 -11.32
N ARG A 34 7.96 3.74 -11.67
CA ARG A 34 9.30 4.27 -11.99
C ARG A 34 10.27 4.14 -10.82
N ASP A 35 9.81 4.31 -9.58
CA ASP A 35 10.67 4.15 -8.40
C ASP A 35 11.13 2.71 -8.20
N ILE A 36 10.23 1.73 -8.41
CA ILE A 36 10.57 0.30 -8.39
C ILE A 36 11.56 -0.01 -9.52
N TYR A 37 11.30 0.48 -10.72
CA TYR A 37 12.17 0.31 -11.86
C TYR A 37 13.58 0.90 -11.62
N HIS A 38 13.69 2.15 -11.16
CA HIS A 38 14.98 2.77 -10.84
C HIS A 38 15.71 2.05 -9.68
N ARG A 39 14.98 1.42 -8.77
CA ARG A 39 15.58 0.58 -7.72
C ARG A 39 16.21 -0.67 -8.32
N LYS A 40 15.54 -1.34 -9.26
CA LYS A 40 16.07 -2.52 -9.96
C LYS A 40 17.30 -2.17 -10.81
N VAL A 41 17.23 -1.09 -11.59
CA VAL A 41 18.39 -0.62 -12.37
C VAL A 41 19.58 -0.32 -11.47
N ARG A 42 19.36 0.35 -10.33
CA ARG A 42 20.43 0.60 -9.35
C ARG A 42 20.99 -0.67 -8.71
N ALA A 43 20.18 -1.71 -8.55
CA ALA A 43 20.66 -2.99 -8.04
C ALA A 43 21.60 -3.69 -9.03
N LEU A 44 21.35 -3.57 -10.34
CA LEU A 44 22.24 -4.11 -11.38
C LEU A 44 23.56 -3.33 -11.46
N CYS A 45 23.49 -2.00 -11.35
CA CYS A 45 24.66 -1.11 -11.37
C CYS A 45 25.27 -0.85 -9.99
N ALA A 46 25.07 -1.75 -9.03
CA ALA A 46 25.59 -1.61 -7.67
C ALA A 46 27.13 -1.38 -7.62
N PRO A 47 27.99 -2.08 -8.40
CA PRO A 47 29.43 -1.88 -8.29
C PRO A 47 29.88 -0.50 -8.80
N GLU A 48 29.30 0.00 -9.89
CA GLU A 48 29.63 1.32 -10.44
C GLU A 48 29.14 2.43 -9.51
N ILE A 49 27.95 2.28 -8.91
CA ILE A 49 27.43 3.19 -7.90
C ILE A 49 28.33 3.22 -6.67
N ALA A 50 28.82 2.05 -6.22
CA ALA A 50 29.72 1.95 -5.07
C ALA A 50 31.08 2.63 -5.35
N ALA A 51 31.63 2.47 -6.55
CA ALA A 51 32.86 3.13 -6.98
C ALA A 51 32.69 4.66 -7.00
N PHE A 52 31.59 5.16 -7.58
CA PHE A 52 31.27 6.59 -7.57
C PHE A 52 31.09 7.12 -6.14
N ALA A 53 30.35 6.41 -5.29
CA ALA A 53 30.17 6.78 -3.88
C ALA A 53 31.49 6.78 -3.10
N ALA A 54 32.41 5.88 -3.45
CA ALA A 54 33.74 5.85 -2.85
C ALA A 54 34.59 7.06 -3.22
N CYS A 55 34.55 7.49 -4.48
CA CYS A 55 35.23 8.72 -4.92
C CYS A 55 34.57 9.98 -4.33
N ALA A 56 33.24 10.00 -4.27
CA ALA A 56 32.45 11.14 -3.80
C ALA A 56 32.56 11.39 -2.28
N ARG A 57 33.00 10.40 -1.49
CA ARG A 57 33.17 10.54 -0.04
C ARG A 57 34.12 11.69 0.28
N GLY A 58 33.61 12.72 0.97
CA GLY A 58 34.39 13.88 1.40
C GLY A 58 34.66 14.92 0.31
N ARG A 59 34.07 14.79 -0.88
CA ARG A 59 34.21 15.75 -1.98
C ARG A 59 32.85 16.38 -2.30
N SER A 60 32.64 17.62 -1.90
CA SER A 60 31.42 18.38 -2.25
C SER A 60 31.66 19.28 -3.46
N PHE A 61 32.68 20.14 -3.38
CA PHE A 61 32.96 21.14 -4.43
C PHE A 61 33.75 20.57 -5.61
N SER A 62 34.64 19.60 -5.37
CA SER A 62 35.51 19.05 -6.42
C SER A 62 34.92 17.84 -7.17
N LEU A 63 33.70 17.41 -6.81
CA LEU A 63 33.14 16.13 -7.24
C LEU A 63 32.98 16.03 -8.76
N ALA A 64 32.49 17.10 -9.40
CA ALA A 64 32.17 17.12 -10.82
C ALA A 64 33.38 16.89 -11.75
N TRP A 65 34.59 17.16 -11.28
CA TRP A 65 35.82 16.96 -12.06
C TRP A 65 36.69 15.84 -11.49
N ALA A 66 36.80 15.72 -10.16
CA ALA A 66 37.63 14.69 -9.52
C ALA A 66 37.08 13.27 -9.68
N CYS A 67 35.75 13.10 -9.78
CA CYS A 67 35.08 11.79 -9.88
C CYS A 67 34.36 11.60 -11.23
N LYS A 68 34.80 12.35 -12.26
CA LYS A 68 34.12 12.36 -13.57
C LYS A 68 34.15 10.99 -14.25
N ALA A 69 35.23 10.23 -14.07
CA ALA A 69 35.38 8.90 -14.67
C ALA A 69 34.36 7.91 -14.08
N GLU A 70 34.26 7.87 -12.75
CA GLU A 70 33.33 7.02 -12.02
C GLU A 70 31.88 7.44 -12.27
N GLN A 71 31.61 8.75 -12.37
CA GLN A 71 30.29 9.26 -12.73
C GLN A 71 29.87 8.80 -14.14
N LEU A 72 30.77 8.84 -15.12
CA LEU A 72 30.49 8.38 -16.48
C LEU A 72 30.27 6.86 -16.53
N ALA A 73 31.07 6.08 -15.79
CA ALA A 73 30.90 4.63 -15.69
C ALA A 73 29.56 4.23 -15.05
N MET A 74 29.17 4.90 -13.96
CA MET A 74 27.86 4.70 -13.34
C MET A 74 26.72 5.05 -14.30
N ASN A 75 26.80 6.22 -14.95
CA ASN A 75 25.77 6.67 -15.88
C ASN A 75 25.65 5.75 -17.10
N SER A 76 26.76 5.24 -17.63
CA SER A 76 26.73 4.32 -18.76
C SER A 76 26.04 3.01 -18.38
N CYS A 77 26.35 2.43 -17.22
CA CYS A 77 25.66 1.24 -16.71
C CYS A 77 24.15 1.48 -16.58
N MET A 78 23.76 2.58 -15.92
CA MET A 78 22.34 2.89 -15.72
C MET A 78 21.61 3.04 -17.06
N MET A 79 22.22 3.70 -18.06
CA MET A 79 21.61 3.89 -19.37
C MET A 79 21.51 2.60 -20.19
N MET A 80 22.44 1.66 -20.02
CA MET A 80 22.38 0.35 -20.67
C MET A 80 21.18 -0.45 -20.17
N HIS A 81 21.02 -0.58 -18.86
CA HIS A 81 19.89 -1.30 -18.26
C HIS A 81 18.58 -0.51 -18.34
N ALA A 82 18.64 0.82 -18.47
CA ALA A 82 17.42 1.61 -18.59
C ALA A 82 16.63 1.31 -19.88
N ARG A 83 17.28 0.82 -20.93
CA ARG A 83 16.61 0.48 -22.20
C ARG A 83 15.89 -0.86 -22.17
N GLU A 84 16.07 -1.65 -21.11
CA GLU A 84 15.46 -2.96 -21.00
C GLU A 84 13.98 -2.85 -20.66
N LYS A 85 13.13 -2.98 -21.69
CA LYS A 85 11.66 -3.05 -21.54
C LYS A 85 11.23 -4.10 -20.51
N ARG A 86 11.96 -5.22 -20.45
CA ARG A 86 11.73 -6.30 -19.48
C ARG A 86 11.73 -5.81 -18.03
N LEU A 87 12.68 -4.95 -17.63
CA LEU A 87 12.75 -4.42 -16.27
C LEU A 87 11.56 -3.52 -15.94
N GLN A 88 11.08 -2.76 -16.93
CA GLN A 88 9.90 -1.91 -16.77
C GLN A 88 8.62 -2.74 -16.59
N ASP A 89 8.49 -3.83 -17.36
CA ASP A 89 7.37 -4.76 -17.26
C ASP A 89 7.40 -5.49 -15.90
N GLU A 90 8.55 -6.00 -15.47
CA GLU A 90 8.72 -6.64 -14.15
C GLU A 90 8.46 -5.66 -12.98
N ALA A 91 8.83 -4.38 -13.12
CA ALA A 91 8.53 -3.37 -12.12
C ALA A 91 7.03 -3.08 -12.02
N ARG A 92 6.32 -3.14 -13.15
CA ARG A 92 4.87 -2.97 -13.20
C ARG A 92 4.15 -4.17 -12.58
N GLU A 93 4.59 -5.38 -12.84
CA GLU A 93 4.06 -6.60 -12.20
C GLU A 93 4.24 -6.56 -10.68
N GLU A 94 5.44 -6.20 -10.21
CA GLU A 94 5.72 -6.07 -8.78
C GLU A 94 4.85 -4.98 -8.13
N TRP A 95 4.66 -3.86 -8.82
CA TRP A 95 3.76 -2.80 -8.36
C TRP A 95 2.32 -3.29 -8.21
N TYR A 96 1.81 -4.03 -9.20
CA TYR A 96 0.48 -4.62 -9.14
C TYR A 96 0.33 -5.67 -8.03
N ALA A 97 1.32 -6.54 -7.86
CA ALA A 97 1.35 -7.51 -6.76
C ALA A 97 1.31 -6.79 -5.40
N GLY A 98 2.07 -5.69 -5.25
CA GLY A 98 2.06 -4.85 -4.07
C GLY A 98 0.71 -4.16 -3.81
N ILE A 99 -0.03 -3.77 -4.85
CA ILE A 99 -1.38 -3.20 -4.71
C ILE A 99 -2.37 -4.24 -4.18
N ILE A 100 -2.31 -5.48 -4.68
CA ILE A 100 -3.16 -6.56 -4.20
C ILE A 100 -2.88 -6.82 -2.72
N GLU A 101 -1.61 -6.88 -2.33
CA GLU A 101 -1.21 -7.08 -0.94
C GLU A 101 -1.66 -5.93 -0.03
N ARG A 102 -1.45 -4.67 -0.45
CA ARG A 102 -1.94 -3.50 0.29
C ARG A 102 -3.45 -3.53 0.49
N ARG A 103 -4.21 -3.91 -0.55
CA ARG A 103 -5.67 -4.02 -0.48
C ARG A 103 -6.10 -5.15 0.46
N ARG A 104 -5.41 -6.29 0.43
CA ARG A 104 -5.65 -7.41 1.36
C ARG A 104 -5.45 -6.96 2.80
N LYS A 105 -4.32 -6.33 3.10
CA LYS A 105 -4.01 -5.85 4.45
C LYS A 105 -5.04 -4.82 4.95
N VAL A 106 -5.43 -3.86 4.11
CA VAL A 106 -6.48 -2.89 4.48
C VAL A 106 -7.80 -3.59 4.80
N LYS A 107 -8.18 -4.61 4.03
CA LYS A 107 -9.39 -5.40 4.30
C LYS A 107 -9.29 -6.15 5.63
N GLU A 108 -8.17 -6.81 5.90
CA GLU A 108 -7.91 -7.52 7.16
C GLU A 108 -7.93 -6.57 8.36
N ASP A 109 -7.32 -5.40 8.23
CA ASP A 109 -7.31 -4.36 9.26
C ASP A 109 -8.72 -3.84 9.55
N LEU A 110 -9.53 -3.60 8.52
CA LEU A 110 -10.94 -3.20 8.65
C LEU A 110 -11.76 -4.29 9.35
N GLU A 111 -11.60 -5.56 8.96
CA GLU A 111 -12.27 -6.68 9.61
C GLU A 111 -11.86 -6.83 11.09
N ALA A 112 -10.59 -6.58 11.41
CA ALA A 112 -10.10 -6.58 12.79
C ALA A 112 -10.70 -5.42 13.60
N VAL A 113 -10.82 -4.23 13.01
CA VAL A 113 -11.49 -3.08 13.64
C VAL A 113 -12.96 -3.39 13.91
N GLU A 114 -13.68 -3.96 12.95
CA GLU A 114 -15.10 -4.30 13.11
C GLU A 114 -15.30 -5.35 14.21
N LYS A 115 -14.44 -6.39 14.25
CA LYS A 115 -14.46 -7.40 15.32
C LYS A 115 -14.21 -6.78 16.70
N ARG A 116 -13.23 -5.89 16.84
CA ARG A 116 -12.97 -5.17 18.09
C ARG A 116 -14.17 -4.31 18.49
N ARG A 117 -14.77 -3.60 17.53
CA ARG A 117 -15.96 -2.78 17.76
C ARG A 117 -17.13 -3.63 18.28
N GLN A 118 -17.38 -4.79 17.69
CA GLN A 118 -18.42 -5.70 18.15
C GLN A 118 -18.15 -6.21 19.57
N GLN A 119 -16.91 -6.61 19.88
CA GLN A 119 -16.53 -7.03 21.23
C GLN A 119 -16.79 -5.94 22.27
N VAL A 120 -16.45 -4.69 21.97
CA VAL A 120 -16.69 -3.56 22.88
C VAL A 120 -18.19 -3.36 23.10
N ILE A 121 -19.00 -3.38 22.05
CA ILE A 121 -20.47 -3.27 22.14
C ILE A 121 -21.04 -4.39 23.03
N ASP A 122 -20.59 -5.63 22.83
CA ASP A 122 -21.06 -6.78 23.60
C ASP A 122 -20.69 -6.68 25.08
N LEU A 123 -19.51 -6.14 25.39
CA LEU A 123 -19.06 -5.92 26.77
C LEU A 123 -19.87 -4.81 27.45
N ILE A 124 -20.15 -3.71 26.74
CA ILE A 124 -21.00 -2.62 27.25
C ILE A 124 -22.39 -3.16 27.57
N ARG A 125 -23.00 -3.93 26.65
CA ARG A 125 -24.34 -4.52 26.87
C ARG A 125 -24.37 -5.40 28.13
N LYS A 126 -23.35 -6.25 28.31
CA LYS A 126 -23.24 -7.10 29.51
C LYS A 126 -23.07 -6.29 30.79
N GLN A 127 -22.36 -5.17 30.74
CA GLN A 127 -22.19 -4.30 31.91
C GLN A 127 -23.50 -3.61 32.28
N GLU A 128 -24.25 -3.10 31.31
CA GLU A 128 -25.58 -2.52 31.54
C GLU A 128 -26.57 -3.54 32.11
N GLU A 129 -26.54 -4.78 31.64
CA GLU A 129 -27.37 -5.88 32.17
C GLU A 129 -27.05 -6.18 33.63
N LYS A 130 -25.76 -6.23 33.99
CA LYS A 130 -25.31 -6.42 35.38
C LYS A 130 -25.74 -5.27 36.28
N GLU A 131 -25.54 -4.02 35.84
CA GLU A 131 -25.91 -2.84 36.62
C GLU A 131 -27.43 -2.78 36.87
N LYS A 132 -28.25 -3.16 35.88
CA LYS A 132 -29.71 -3.27 36.04
C LYS A 132 -30.09 -4.36 37.05
N ALA A 133 -29.46 -5.53 36.98
CA ALA A 133 -29.73 -6.62 37.92
C ALA A 133 -29.32 -6.25 39.36
N GLU A 134 -28.16 -5.62 39.54
CA GLU A 134 -27.70 -5.15 40.85
C GLU A 134 -28.62 -4.07 41.43
N ALA A 135 -29.08 -3.12 40.59
CA ALA A 135 -30.04 -2.10 41.00
C ALA A 135 -31.40 -2.71 41.41
N GLU A 136 -31.86 -3.74 40.70
CA GLU A 136 -33.09 -4.47 41.04
C GLU A 136 -32.94 -5.23 42.37
N ILE A 137 -31.83 -5.94 42.56
CA ILE A 137 -31.51 -6.63 43.83
C ILE A 137 -31.48 -5.62 44.98
N LEU A 138 -30.81 -4.48 44.79
CA LEU A 138 -30.73 -3.43 45.80
C LEU A 138 -32.11 -2.87 46.15
N ARG A 139 -32.98 -2.69 45.15
CA ARG A 139 -34.37 -2.24 45.35
C ARG A 139 -35.16 -3.26 46.17
N LEU A 140 -35.11 -4.54 45.81
CA LEU A 140 -35.79 -5.62 46.54
C LEU A 140 -35.29 -5.72 47.98
N GLN A 141 -33.97 -5.58 48.21
CA GLN A 141 -33.40 -5.56 49.55
C GLN A 141 -33.91 -4.37 50.39
N ARG A 142 -34.03 -3.18 49.80
CA ARG A 142 -34.60 -2.00 50.47
C ARG A 142 -36.06 -2.22 50.85
N GLU A 143 -36.87 -2.77 49.94
CA GLU A 143 -38.28 -3.10 50.19
C GLU A 143 -38.42 -4.15 51.31
N GLN A 144 -37.56 -5.17 51.35
CA GLN A 144 -37.55 -6.16 52.43
C GLN A 144 -37.14 -5.58 53.78
N LYS A 145 -36.15 -4.68 53.81
CA LYS A 145 -35.74 -3.99 55.05
C LYS A 145 -36.86 -3.10 55.59
N ALA A 146 -37.57 -2.38 54.71
CA ALA A 146 -38.71 -1.55 55.11
C ALA A 146 -39.90 -2.35 55.65
N LYS A 147 -40.13 -3.58 55.15
CA LYS A 147 -41.19 -4.47 55.67
C LYS A 147 -40.85 -5.18 56.99
N LYS A 148 -39.58 -5.22 57.37
CA LYS A 148 -39.10 -5.87 58.61
C LYS A 148 -38.90 -4.87 59.77
N SER A 149 -38.96 -3.57 59.50
CA SER A 149 -38.96 -2.50 60.51
C SER A 149 -40.38 -2.10 60.86
#